data_AF-A0A7X5DH68-F1
#
_entry.id   AF-A0A7X5DH68-F1
#
_cell.length_a   1.000
_cell.length_b   1.000
_cell.length_c   1.000
_cell.angle_alpha   90.00
_cell.angle_beta   90.00
_cell.angle_gamma   90.00
#
_symmetry.space_group_name_H-M   'P 1'
#
loop_
_entity.id
_entity.type
_entity.pdbx_description
1 polymer ?
#
loop_
_entity_poly.entity_id
_entity_poly.type
_entity_poly.pdbx_seq_one_letter_code
_entity_poly.pdbx_strand_id
1 'polypeptide(L)' 'AKAVTASELVGWDDLGTEALRKLTLKDFPTYVAVDTKGNDLYREIETAAR' A
#
# COMPACT_ATOMS: atom_id res chain seq x y z
N ALA A 1 9.81 -4.18 9.64
CA ALA A 1 9.08 -4.92 8.60
C ALA A 1 8.65 -6.32 9.10
N LYS A 2 7.76 -6.40 10.11
CA LYS A 2 7.39 -7.71 10.71
C LYS A 2 6.59 -8.62 9.78
N ALA A 3 5.81 -8.03 8.88
CA ALA A 3 4.91 -8.75 7.98
C ALA A 3 5.52 -9.03 6.59
N VAL A 4 6.76 -8.60 6.31
CA VAL A 4 7.46 -8.94 5.05
C VAL A 4 8.24 -10.23 5.25
N THR A 5 7.90 -11.28 4.50
CA THR A 5 8.56 -12.58 4.59
C THR A 5 9.57 -12.82 3.46
N ALA A 6 9.46 -12.10 2.34
CA ALA A 6 10.46 -12.08 1.27
C ALA A 6 10.42 -10.76 0.49
N SER A 7 11.53 -10.41 -0.14
CA SER A 7 11.70 -9.23 -1.01
C SER A 7 12.59 -9.58 -2.19
N GLU A 8 12.06 -9.50 -3.40
CA GLU A 8 12.74 -9.80 -4.65
C GLU A 8 12.87 -8.52 -5.48
N LEU A 9 14.07 -8.23 -5.99
CA LEU A 9 14.29 -7.15 -6.95
C LEU A 9 13.74 -7.58 -8.32
N VAL A 10 12.83 -6.77 -8.87
CA VAL A 10 12.20 -7.04 -10.17
C VAL A 10 12.81 -6.18 -11.27
N GLY A 11 13.28 -4.97 -10.94
CA GLY A 11 13.90 -4.09 -11.92
C GLY A 11 14.36 -2.75 -11.34
N TRP A 12 15.11 -2.01 -12.16
CA TRP A 12 15.66 -0.68 -11.85
C TRP A 12 16.55 -0.66 -10.60
N ASP A 13 17.53 -1.57 -10.54
CA ASP A 13 18.48 -1.69 -9.42
C ASP A 13 19.25 -0.40 -9.15
N ASP A 14 19.50 0.37 -10.19
CA ASP A 14 20.19 1.66 -10.16
C ASP A 14 19.43 2.73 -9.35
N LEU A 15 18.11 2.58 -9.17
CA LEU A 15 17.29 3.44 -8.32
C LEU A 15 17.44 3.13 -6.82
N GLY A 16 18.21 2.10 -6.46
CA GLY A 16 18.52 1.75 -5.08
C GLY A 16 17.27 1.45 -4.25
N THR A 17 16.91 2.34 -3.32
CA THR A 17 15.76 2.15 -2.43
C THR A 17 14.41 2.31 -3.13
N GLU A 18 14.39 2.95 -4.30
CA GLU A 18 13.18 3.18 -5.10
C GLU A 18 12.96 2.10 -6.18
N ALA A 19 13.86 1.12 -6.27
CA ALA A 19 13.76 -0.01 -7.20
C ALA A 19 12.47 -0.82 -7.03
N LEU A 20 11.96 -1.39 -8.13
CA LEU A 20 10.74 -2.20 -8.09
C LEU A 20 10.99 -3.52 -7.37
N ARG A 21 10.19 -3.80 -6.35
CA ARG A 21 10.30 -5.01 -5.53
C ARG A 21 9.00 -5.77 -5.46
N LYS A 22 9.10 -7.09 -5.60
CA LYS A 22 8.01 -8.02 -5.28
C LYS A 22 8.17 -8.44 -3.83
N LEU A 23 7.23 -8.01 -3.00
CA LEU A 23 7.18 -8.38 -1.58
C LEU A 23 6.24 -9.55 -1.37
N THR A 24 6.68 -10.53 -0.58
CA THR A 24 5.78 -11.54 -0.01
C THR A 24 5.42 -11.10 1.40
N LEU A 25 4.13 -11.08 1.69
CA LEU A 25 3.58 -10.59 2.95
C LEU A 25 2.85 -11.69 3.72
N LYS A 26 2.90 -11.63 5.05
CA LYS A 26 2.10 -12.46 5.95
C LYS A 26 1.54 -11.59 7.06
N ASP A 27 0.24 -11.70 7.32
CA ASP A 27 -0.47 -10.98 8.38
C ASP A 27 -0.22 -9.45 8.34
N PHE A 28 -0.21 -8.86 7.13
CA PHE A 28 0.01 -7.44 6.92
C PHE A 28 -1.32 -6.66 7.11
N PRO A 29 -1.48 -5.87 8.18
CA PRO A 29 -2.72 -5.17 8.44
C PRO A 29 -2.92 -3.99 7.47
N THR A 30 -4.15 -3.85 6.94
CA THR A 30 -4.56 -2.76 6.04
C THR A 30 -6.00 -2.34 6.30
N TYR A 31 -6.35 -1.13 5.85
CA TYR A 31 -7.72 -0.63 5.81
C TYR A 31 -8.17 -0.42 4.37
N VAL A 32 -9.48 -0.55 4.12
CA VAL A 32 -10.09 -0.14 2.84
C VAL A 32 -10.37 1.35 2.93
N ALA A 33 -9.52 2.17 2.31
CA ALA A 33 -9.72 3.62 2.24
C ALA A 33 -10.62 4.02 1.06
N VAL A 34 -10.51 3.30 -0.06
CA VAL A 34 -11.31 3.50 -1.27
C VAL A 34 -11.81 2.13 -1.74
N ASP A 35 -13.10 2.02 -2.01
CA ASP A 35 -13.71 0.77 -2.46
C ASP A 35 -14.08 0.79 -3.96
N THR A 36 -14.54 -0.35 -4.47
CA THR A 36 -14.93 -0.50 -5.89
C THR A 36 -16.31 0.08 -6.22
N LYS A 37 -17.01 0.65 -5.24
CA LYS A 37 -18.34 1.27 -5.40
C LYS A 37 -18.25 2.80 -5.47
N GLY A 38 -17.04 3.35 -5.37
CA GLY A 38 -16.79 4.79 -5.40
C GLY A 38 -16.85 5.45 -4.02
N ASN A 39 -16.90 4.67 -2.93
CA ASN A 39 -16.79 5.22 -1.59
C ASN A 39 -15.32 5.52 -1.27
N ASP A 40 -15.08 6.63 -0.57
CA ASP A 40 -13.75 7.12 -0.18
C ASP A 40 -13.82 7.67 1.25
N LEU A 41 -13.17 6.97 2.17
CA LEU A 41 -13.18 7.25 3.60
C LEU A 41 -12.71 8.69 3.90
N TYR A 42 -11.69 9.18 3.20
CA TYR A 42 -11.15 10.50 3.47
C TYR A 42 -12.06 11.60 2.95
N ARG A 43 -12.68 11.40 1.78
CA ARG A 43 -13.65 12.37 1.23
C ARG A 43 -14.91 12.49 2.09
N GLU A 44 -15.38 11.38 2.65
CA GLU A 44 -16.51 11.40 3.58
C GLU A 44 -16.19 12.21 4.84
N ILE A 45 -15.01 12.01 5.43
CA ILE A 45 -14.54 12.78 6.58
C ILE A 45 -14.41 14.27 6.24
N GLU A 46 -13.80 14.61 5.11
CA GLU A 46 -13.66 16.00 4.65
C GLU A 46 -15.02 16.66 4.42
N THR A 47 -16.01 15.91 3.93
CA THR A 47 -17.38 16.40 3.70
C THR A 47 -18.12 16.61 5.02
N ALA A 48 -17.97 15.70 5.98
CA ALA A 48 -18.60 15.81 7.30
C ALA A 48 -17.98 16.91 8.19
N ALA A 49 -16.73 17.28 7.92
CA ALA A 49 -16.03 18.36 8.62
C ALA A 49 -16.35 19.77 8.08
N ARG A 50 -17.10 19.88 6.98
CA ARG A 50 -17.62 21.14 6.42
C ARG A 50 -18.98 21.47 7.02
#